data_AF-A0A409X0V0-F1
#
_entry.id   AF-A0A409X0V0-F1
#
_cell.length_a   1.000
_cell.length_b   1.000
_cell.length_c   1.000
_cell.angle_alpha   90.00
_cell.angle_beta   90.00
_cell.angle_gamma   90.00
#
_symmetry.space_group_name_H-M   'P 1'
#
loop_
_entity.id
_entity.type
_entity.pdbx_description
1 polymer ?
#
loop_
_entity_poly.entity_id
_entity_poly.type
_entity_poly.pdbx_seq_one_letter_code
_entity_poly.pdbx_strand_id
1 'polypeptide(L)'
;MEPDDDDARMDVDVDEVELPVKRFKHQSYNQSLKDVHLPSAFAQTHLKDDVSDNDSHFHTALEHWRQLNLSPSFIAFANKAEPLSASLPLLLHNWREVYELWVDAFKASDDEGLRALLEWVSLPLNLLQKMTHELRTTLSPIYTPLLSLLLSLLPRSISPAALTALLETLSTLFRLLLIPSVSVSVAKADGISSGSGSADASNDGGSLLEDTYAALTATLPKCLGEIQRAVAEVWAGVLRRMKAASRERAVRLLVENANLEVIGDASAWVVVYACKSVSQTLHTCAPSILAPILRYHLFSTPSRNPNPRPTYTLLRRALTALIHHVKNAEGFEVVGQVFVDSFVSLLKEVKELKDVKNSVDAETEGPQNPTVEAYKKMLDIMSILLAVRLGSRLTNAQKASLYSTLGELPIIPGAHTQLLRYTTALFVAGEMSLWLGPGLRFLQRVWSLTPSATSHAASGSQEEENEENENKEKERRRKEQEFESSPLSYTLTLHLCLADATFGGWKLVALPVLLKSIWKPELGL
;
A
#
# COMPACT_ATOMS: atom_id res chain seq x y z
N MET A 1 5.02 9.33 75.51
CA MET A 1 4.87 7.90 75.87
C MET A 1 3.46 7.54 75.50
N GLU A 2 3.29 7.14 74.25
CA GLU A 2 2.12 6.48 73.64
C GLU A 2 2.64 5.96 72.29
N PRO A 3 2.54 4.65 72.00
CA PRO A 3 2.94 4.09 70.72
C PRO A 3 1.72 4.07 69.79
N ASP A 4 1.85 4.68 68.61
CA ASP A 4 0.89 4.46 67.53
C ASP A 4 1.33 3.22 66.75
N ASP A 5 0.48 2.20 66.84
CA ASP A 5 0.57 0.92 66.15
C ASP A 5 0.45 1.13 64.64
N ASP A 6 1.55 0.85 63.92
CA ASP A 6 1.57 0.68 62.47
C ASP A 6 0.81 -0.60 62.10
N ASP A 7 -0.50 -0.42 61.89
CA ASP A 7 -1.45 -1.41 61.43
C ASP A 7 -1.16 -1.76 59.96
N ALA A 8 -0.25 -2.72 59.78
CA ALA A 8 0.10 -3.33 58.51
C ALA A 8 -1.12 -4.04 57.90
N ARG A 9 -1.95 -3.28 57.20
CA ARG A 9 -2.98 -3.82 56.29
C ARG A 9 -2.28 -4.58 55.17
N MET A 10 -2.24 -5.90 55.31
CA MET A 10 -2.04 -6.81 54.18
C MET A 10 -3.24 -6.63 53.24
N ASP A 11 -3.04 -5.91 52.15
CA ASP A 11 -3.89 -5.99 50.97
C ASP A 11 -3.77 -7.42 50.45
N VAL A 12 -4.68 -8.28 50.90
CA VAL A 12 -4.91 -9.58 50.32
C VAL A 12 -5.45 -9.31 48.92
N ASP A 13 -4.64 -9.60 47.90
CA ASP A 13 -5.07 -9.72 46.52
C ASP A 13 -6.26 -10.69 46.49
N VAL A 14 -7.46 -10.12 46.47
CA VAL A 14 -8.70 -10.86 46.22
C VAL A 14 -8.59 -11.29 44.77
N ASP A 15 -8.21 -12.55 44.57
CA ASP A 15 -8.25 -13.24 43.29
C ASP A 15 -9.46 -12.77 42.49
N GLU A 16 -9.21 -12.06 41.40
CA GLU A 16 -10.20 -11.57 40.46
C GLU A 16 -10.90 -12.81 39.88
N VAL A 17 -11.99 -13.23 40.52
CA VAL A 17 -12.77 -14.40 40.12
C VAL A 17 -13.25 -14.16 38.69
N GLU A 18 -12.56 -14.77 37.71
CA GLU A 18 -12.92 -14.70 36.30
C GLU A 18 -14.39 -15.11 36.15
N LEU A 19 -15.25 -14.12 35.92
CA LEU A 19 -16.68 -14.36 35.78
C LEU A 19 -16.93 -15.29 34.59
N PRO A 20 -17.89 -16.23 34.70
CA PRO A 20 -18.22 -17.17 33.63
C PRO A 20 -18.61 -16.39 32.36
N VAL A 21 -17.75 -16.50 31.35
CA VAL A 21 -17.93 -15.86 30.05
C VAL A 21 -19.19 -16.43 29.39
N LYS A 22 -20.18 -15.57 29.13
CA LYS A 22 -21.41 -15.98 28.43
C LYS A 22 -21.04 -16.62 27.09
N ARG A 23 -21.48 -17.87 26.88
CA ARG A 23 -21.28 -18.62 25.62
C ARG A 23 -21.81 -17.88 24.38
N PHE A 24 -22.87 -17.09 24.56
CA PHE A 24 -23.46 -16.29 23.50
C PHE A 24 -23.27 -14.81 23.79
N LYS A 25 -22.57 -14.12 22.89
CA LYS A 25 -22.37 -12.68 22.92
C LYS A 25 -23.11 -12.08 21.74
N HIS A 26 -23.96 -11.08 22.00
CA HIS A 26 -24.55 -10.30 20.93
C HIS A 26 -23.44 -9.59 20.15
N GLN A 27 -23.39 -9.80 18.84
CA GLN A 27 -22.45 -9.18 17.93
C GLN A 27 -23.26 -8.37 16.92
N SER A 28 -22.98 -7.07 16.82
CA SER A 28 -23.60 -6.24 15.78
C SER A 28 -23.17 -6.72 14.39
N TYR A 29 -23.97 -6.47 13.37
CA TYR A 29 -23.64 -6.83 11.99
C TYR A 29 -22.26 -6.27 11.57
N ASN A 30 -21.97 -5.00 11.86
CA ASN A 30 -20.66 -4.42 11.57
C ASN A 30 -19.51 -5.10 12.33
N GLN A 31 -19.78 -5.65 13.52
CA GLN A 31 -18.78 -6.37 14.29
C GLN A 31 -18.59 -7.80 13.76
N SER A 32 -19.62 -8.46 13.23
CA SER A 32 -19.48 -9.78 12.60
C SER A 32 -18.82 -9.70 11.22
N LEU A 33 -18.97 -8.59 10.50
CA LEU A 33 -18.23 -8.35 9.25
C LEU A 33 -16.70 -8.27 9.44
N LYS A 34 -16.22 -7.89 10.63
CA LYS A 34 -14.78 -7.86 10.92
C LYS A 34 -14.14 -9.23 10.99
N ASP A 35 -14.94 -10.27 11.21
CA ASP A 35 -14.48 -11.65 11.25
C ASP A 35 -14.54 -12.32 9.86
N VAL A 36 -15.09 -11.61 8.86
CA VAL A 36 -15.17 -12.11 7.48
C VAL A 36 -13.82 -11.95 6.80
N HIS A 37 -13.20 -13.10 6.50
CA HIS A 37 -11.93 -13.21 5.82
C HIS A 37 -11.98 -14.35 4.80
N LEU A 38 -11.04 -14.38 3.86
CA LEU A 38 -10.93 -15.55 2.99
C LEU A 38 -10.55 -16.77 3.84
N PRO A 39 -11.19 -17.94 3.61
CA PRO A 39 -10.85 -19.15 4.34
C PRO A 39 -9.38 -19.51 4.07
N SER A 40 -8.68 -19.85 5.15
CA SER A 40 -7.27 -20.26 5.08
C SER A 40 -7.12 -21.44 4.13
N ALA A 41 -6.04 -21.47 3.35
CA ALA A 41 -5.71 -22.61 2.48
C ALA A 41 -5.63 -23.94 3.26
N PHE A 42 -5.39 -23.88 4.58
CA PHE A 42 -5.36 -25.05 5.47
C PHE A 42 -6.76 -25.63 5.78
N ALA A 43 -7.84 -24.85 5.62
CA ALA A 43 -9.21 -25.29 5.89
C ALA A 43 -9.86 -26.03 4.71
N GLN A 44 -9.15 -26.25 3.60
CA GLN A 44 -9.66 -26.88 2.37
C GLN A 44 -9.80 -28.42 2.47
N THR A 45 -10.13 -28.95 3.65
CA THR A 45 -10.08 -30.38 3.97
C THR A 45 -11.11 -31.23 3.23
N HIS A 46 -12.23 -30.65 2.78
CA HIS A 46 -13.33 -31.39 2.15
C HIS A 46 -13.18 -31.68 0.64
N LEU A 47 -12.11 -31.20 -0.01
CA LEU A 47 -11.90 -31.40 -1.45
C LEU A 47 -11.01 -32.62 -1.79
N LYS A 48 -10.67 -33.43 -0.78
CA LYS A 48 -9.72 -34.56 -0.89
C LYS A 48 -10.38 -35.93 -1.02
N ASP A 49 -11.71 -36.02 -1.13
CA ASP A 49 -12.34 -37.29 -1.43
C ASP A 49 -12.04 -37.66 -2.90
N ASP A 50 -11.29 -38.74 -3.10
CA ASP A 50 -11.00 -39.31 -4.43
C ASP A 50 -12.30 -39.90 -4.98
N VAL A 51 -12.96 -39.13 -5.84
CA VAL A 51 -14.12 -39.56 -6.61
C VAL A 51 -13.63 -40.34 -7.83
N SER A 52 -14.37 -41.38 -8.24
CA SER A 52 -13.98 -42.23 -9.37
C SER A 52 -13.90 -41.43 -10.68
N ASP A 53 -13.06 -41.85 -11.63
CA ASP A 53 -12.77 -41.11 -12.88
C ASP A 53 -14.02 -40.79 -13.74
N ASN A 54 -15.13 -41.52 -13.55
CA ASN A 54 -16.38 -41.32 -14.29
C ASN A 54 -17.45 -40.55 -13.51
N ASP A 55 -17.27 -40.40 -12.20
CA ASP A 55 -18.23 -39.72 -11.35
C ASP A 55 -18.01 -38.21 -11.38
N SER A 56 -19.13 -37.50 -11.45
CA SER A 56 -19.11 -36.04 -11.42
C SER A 56 -19.02 -35.59 -9.96
N HIS A 57 -17.88 -35.07 -9.54
CA HIS A 57 -17.78 -34.37 -8.24
C HIS A 57 -18.83 -33.25 -8.09
N PHE A 58 -19.33 -32.68 -9.20
CA PHE A 58 -20.46 -31.74 -9.18
C PHE A 58 -21.74 -32.42 -8.70
N HIS A 59 -21.99 -33.65 -9.14
CA HIS A 59 -23.15 -34.42 -8.72
C HIS A 59 -23.05 -34.77 -7.23
N THR A 60 -21.89 -35.26 -6.77
CA THR A 60 -21.64 -35.53 -5.34
C THR A 60 -21.84 -34.30 -4.47
N ALA A 61 -21.37 -33.15 -4.95
CA ALA A 61 -21.57 -31.86 -4.29
C ALA A 61 -23.03 -31.45 -4.23
N LEU A 62 -23.76 -31.61 -5.34
CA LEU A 62 -25.18 -31.28 -5.43
C LEU A 62 -25.99 -32.15 -4.45
N GLU A 63 -25.69 -33.44 -4.35
CA GLU A 63 -26.31 -34.35 -3.39
C GLU A 63 -26.00 -33.98 -1.94
N HIS A 64 -24.73 -33.68 -1.64
CA HIS A 64 -24.31 -33.23 -0.31
C HIS A 64 -25.04 -31.94 0.10
N TRP A 65 -25.12 -30.95 -0.81
CA TRP A 65 -25.84 -29.71 -0.53
C TRP A 65 -27.35 -29.90 -0.45
N ARG A 66 -27.93 -30.88 -1.15
CA ARG A 66 -29.35 -31.28 -1.01
C ARG A 66 -29.65 -31.84 0.38
N GLN A 67 -28.67 -32.45 1.04
CA GLN A 67 -28.81 -32.90 2.43
C GLN A 67 -28.69 -31.74 3.43
N LEU A 68 -27.85 -30.74 3.13
CA LEU A 68 -27.57 -29.63 4.05
C LEU A 68 -28.50 -28.41 3.89
N ASN A 69 -29.01 -28.15 2.68
CA ASN A 69 -29.81 -26.97 2.38
C ASN A 69 -31.18 -27.37 1.83
N LEU A 70 -32.23 -26.87 2.49
CA LEU A 70 -33.62 -27.13 2.15
C LEU A 70 -34.36 -25.90 1.61
N SER A 71 -33.61 -24.87 1.18
CA SER A 71 -34.24 -23.66 0.62
C SER A 71 -35.00 -24.01 -0.68
N PRO A 72 -36.22 -23.47 -0.89
CA PRO A 72 -37.05 -23.83 -2.03
C PRO A 72 -36.39 -23.54 -3.38
N SER A 73 -35.64 -22.44 -3.48
CA SER A 73 -34.91 -22.07 -4.71
C SER A 73 -33.78 -23.05 -5.01
N PHE A 74 -33.03 -23.48 -3.99
CA PHE A 74 -31.98 -24.48 -4.15
C PHE A 74 -32.54 -25.86 -4.51
N ILE A 75 -33.63 -26.30 -3.88
CA ILE A 75 -34.28 -27.59 -4.20
C ILE A 75 -34.81 -27.56 -5.64
N ALA A 76 -35.48 -26.48 -6.04
CA ALA A 76 -36.00 -26.34 -7.40
C ALA A 76 -34.88 -26.35 -8.45
N PHE A 77 -33.74 -25.73 -8.14
CA PHE A 77 -32.53 -25.80 -8.94
C PHE A 77 -31.97 -27.23 -8.99
N ALA A 78 -31.75 -27.85 -7.84
CA ALA A 78 -31.13 -29.17 -7.74
C ALA A 78 -31.92 -30.24 -8.49
N ASN A 79 -33.26 -30.25 -8.38
CA ASN A 79 -34.11 -31.19 -9.09
C ASN A 79 -34.03 -31.06 -10.62
N LYS A 80 -33.76 -29.85 -11.13
CA LYS A 80 -33.58 -29.60 -12.57
C LYS A 80 -32.15 -29.87 -13.03
N ALA A 81 -31.16 -29.58 -12.20
CA ALA A 81 -29.74 -29.75 -12.53
C ALA A 81 -29.27 -31.20 -12.42
N GLU A 82 -29.82 -31.99 -11.49
CA GLU A 82 -29.45 -33.39 -11.24
C GLU A 82 -29.42 -34.26 -12.52
N PRO A 83 -30.49 -34.32 -13.35
CA PRO A 83 -30.46 -35.12 -14.57
C PRO A 83 -29.49 -34.60 -15.62
N LEU A 84 -29.09 -33.33 -15.56
CA LEU A 84 -28.17 -32.69 -16.52
C LEU A 84 -26.69 -32.88 -16.14
N SER A 85 -26.41 -33.35 -14.92
CA SER A 85 -25.06 -33.38 -14.35
C SER A 85 -24.66 -34.72 -13.75
N ALA A 86 -25.46 -35.77 -13.96
CA ALA A 86 -25.26 -37.09 -13.36
C ALA A 86 -23.88 -37.69 -13.66
N SER A 87 -23.29 -37.36 -14.81
CA SER A 87 -21.92 -37.72 -15.17
C SER A 87 -21.15 -36.51 -15.69
N LEU A 88 -19.83 -36.62 -15.70
CA LEU A 88 -18.98 -35.54 -16.15
C LEU A 88 -19.20 -35.15 -17.63
N PRO A 89 -19.28 -36.08 -18.59
CA PRO A 89 -19.58 -35.74 -19.98
C PRO A 89 -20.92 -35.02 -20.16
N LEU A 90 -21.92 -35.39 -19.36
CA LEU A 90 -23.25 -34.77 -19.40
C LEU A 90 -23.21 -33.34 -18.88
N LEU A 91 -22.45 -33.09 -17.81
CA LEU A 91 -22.21 -31.75 -17.30
C LEU A 91 -21.50 -30.88 -18.36
N LEU A 92 -20.50 -31.41 -19.06
CA LEU A 92 -19.80 -30.68 -20.12
C LEU A 92 -20.68 -30.38 -21.33
N HIS A 93 -21.65 -31.23 -21.65
CA HIS A 93 -22.59 -30.99 -22.73
C HIS A 93 -23.63 -29.93 -22.35
N ASN A 94 -24.17 -30.01 -21.13
CA ASN A 94 -25.30 -29.19 -20.67
C ASN A 94 -24.89 -28.00 -19.78
N TRP A 95 -23.60 -27.65 -19.72
CA TRP A 95 -23.09 -26.65 -18.78
C TRP A 95 -23.80 -25.28 -18.88
N ARG A 96 -24.25 -24.88 -20.07
CA ARG A 96 -24.97 -23.62 -20.29
C ARG A 96 -26.33 -23.63 -19.64
N GLU A 97 -27.08 -24.72 -19.83
CA GLU A 97 -28.41 -24.89 -19.26
C GLU A 97 -28.32 -24.95 -17.73
N VAL A 98 -27.34 -25.69 -17.20
CA VAL A 98 -27.05 -25.73 -15.76
C VAL A 98 -26.70 -24.33 -15.22
N TYR A 99 -25.92 -23.54 -15.97
CA TYR A 99 -25.58 -22.17 -15.61
C TYR A 99 -26.80 -21.24 -15.62
N GLU A 100 -27.66 -21.31 -16.64
CA GLU A 100 -28.88 -20.52 -16.73
C GLU A 100 -29.85 -20.85 -15.58
N LEU A 101 -30.05 -22.14 -15.29
CA LEU A 101 -30.82 -22.59 -14.13
C LEU A 101 -30.25 -22.06 -12.82
N TRP A 102 -28.92 -22.02 -12.70
CA TRP A 102 -28.25 -21.46 -11.52
C TRP A 102 -28.48 -19.95 -11.42
N VAL A 103 -28.33 -19.19 -12.52
CA VAL A 103 -28.57 -17.73 -12.53
C VAL A 103 -30.00 -17.41 -12.12
N ASP A 104 -30.99 -18.17 -12.60
CA ASP A 104 -32.39 -17.98 -12.24
C ASP A 104 -32.64 -18.28 -10.76
N ALA A 105 -32.10 -19.39 -10.26
CA ALA A 105 -32.18 -19.73 -8.85
C ALA A 105 -31.48 -18.69 -7.96
N PHE A 106 -30.34 -18.17 -8.41
CA PHE A 106 -29.55 -17.16 -7.71
C PHE A 106 -30.32 -15.84 -7.58
N LYS A 107 -30.99 -15.41 -8.65
CA LYS A 107 -31.84 -14.20 -8.63
C LYS A 107 -33.08 -14.36 -7.75
N ALA A 108 -33.62 -15.58 -7.66
CA ALA A 108 -34.82 -15.87 -6.89
C ALA A 108 -34.56 -16.21 -5.40
N SER A 109 -33.29 -16.38 -5.01
CA SER A 109 -32.92 -16.86 -3.66
C SER A 109 -32.88 -15.76 -2.61
N ASP A 110 -33.24 -16.15 -1.39
CA ASP A 110 -32.96 -15.43 -0.14
C ASP A 110 -31.53 -15.69 0.35
N ASP A 111 -31.14 -15.09 1.48
CA ASP A 111 -29.77 -15.19 2.00
C ASP A 111 -29.32 -16.65 2.28
N GLU A 112 -30.24 -17.52 2.70
CA GLU A 112 -29.95 -18.92 2.99
C GLU A 112 -29.79 -19.76 1.72
N GLY A 113 -30.63 -19.50 0.71
CA GLY A 113 -30.44 -20.06 -0.63
C GLY A 113 -29.17 -19.55 -1.31
N LEU A 114 -28.85 -18.26 -1.15
CA LEU A 114 -27.62 -17.66 -1.69
C LEU A 114 -26.37 -18.31 -1.13
N ARG A 115 -26.34 -18.63 0.17
CA ARG A 115 -25.19 -19.33 0.77
C ARG A 115 -24.94 -20.66 0.08
N ALA A 116 -25.95 -21.53 -0.01
CA ALA A 116 -25.79 -22.80 -0.69
C ALA A 116 -25.43 -22.59 -2.16
N LEU A 117 -26.07 -21.66 -2.87
CA LEU A 117 -25.77 -21.40 -4.28
C LEU A 117 -24.37 -20.81 -4.52
N LEU A 118 -23.81 -20.03 -3.57
CA LEU A 118 -22.46 -19.45 -3.65
C LEU A 118 -21.39 -20.46 -3.26
N GLU A 119 -21.55 -21.19 -2.15
CA GLU A 119 -20.69 -22.32 -1.82
C GLU A 119 -20.75 -23.35 -2.96
N TRP A 120 -21.94 -23.55 -3.54
CA TRP A 120 -22.16 -24.34 -4.75
C TRP A 120 -21.57 -23.76 -6.01
N VAL A 121 -21.22 -22.47 -6.15
CA VAL A 121 -20.42 -22.00 -7.31
C VAL A 121 -18.93 -22.08 -7.02
N SER A 122 -18.51 -21.76 -5.79
CA SER A 122 -17.13 -21.94 -5.35
C SER A 122 -16.67 -23.39 -5.54
N LEU A 123 -17.52 -24.37 -5.21
CA LEU A 123 -17.17 -25.79 -5.28
C LEU A 123 -16.96 -26.35 -6.70
N PRO A 124 -17.84 -26.14 -7.71
CA PRO A 124 -17.62 -26.54 -9.08
C PRO A 124 -16.52 -25.70 -9.70
N LEU A 125 -16.34 -24.41 -9.39
CA LEU A 125 -15.13 -23.71 -9.83
C LEU A 125 -13.86 -24.33 -9.20
N ASN A 126 -13.88 -24.70 -7.92
CA ASN A 126 -12.78 -25.41 -7.26
C ASN A 126 -12.55 -26.81 -7.84
N LEU A 127 -13.59 -27.48 -8.28
CA LEU A 127 -13.54 -28.78 -8.93
C LEU A 127 -13.09 -28.69 -10.39
N LEU A 128 -13.50 -27.64 -11.10
CA LEU A 128 -13.05 -27.27 -12.43
C LEU A 128 -11.53 -27.04 -12.44
N GLN A 129 -10.86 -26.93 -11.27
CA GLN A 129 -9.40 -26.97 -11.14
C GLN A 129 -8.77 -28.31 -11.55
N LYS A 130 -9.52 -29.42 -11.43
CA LYS A 130 -9.08 -30.72 -11.93
C LYS A 130 -9.25 -30.83 -13.45
N MET A 131 -10.11 -30.00 -14.05
CA MET A 131 -10.39 -29.97 -15.50
C MET A 131 -9.96 -28.67 -16.20
N THR A 132 -9.09 -27.88 -15.55
CA THR A 132 -8.88 -26.44 -15.82
C THR A 132 -8.41 -26.07 -17.22
N HIS A 133 -8.02 -27.03 -18.06
CA HIS A 133 -7.56 -26.71 -19.40
C HIS A 133 -8.70 -26.64 -20.42
N GLU A 134 -9.67 -27.56 -20.35
CA GLU A 134 -10.70 -27.72 -21.40
C GLU A 134 -11.96 -26.87 -21.17
N LEU A 135 -12.30 -26.59 -19.90
CA LEU A 135 -13.44 -25.74 -19.55
C LEU A 135 -13.08 -24.26 -19.45
N ARG A 136 -11.80 -23.90 -19.36
CA ARG A 136 -11.39 -22.48 -19.27
C ARG A 136 -11.80 -21.70 -20.51
N THR A 137 -11.63 -22.27 -21.69
CA THR A 137 -12.08 -21.68 -22.96
C THR A 137 -13.60 -21.62 -23.02
N THR A 138 -14.27 -22.66 -22.51
CA THR A 138 -15.73 -22.77 -22.45
C THR A 138 -16.37 -21.74 -21.52
N LEU A 139 -15.74 -21.43 -20.38
CA LEU A 139 -16.25 -20.48 -19.37
C LEU A 139 -15.80 -19.03 -19.60
N SER A 140 -14.85 -18.80 -20.50
CA SER A 140 -14.40 -17.44 -20.84
C SER A 140 -15.54 -16.49 -21.26
N PRO A 141 -16.53 -16.90 -22.08
CA PRO A 141 -17.65 -16.03 -22.48
C PRO A 141 -18.58 -15.63 -21.34
N ILE A 142 -18.67 -16.44 -20.28
CA ILE A 142 -19.56 -16.16 -19.14
C ILE A 142 -18.89 -15.34 -18.03
N TYR A 143 -17.59 -15.05 -18.15
CA TYR A 143 -16.84 -14.35 -17.11
C TYR A 143 -17.46 -13.00 -16.74
N THR A 144 -17.72 -12.14 -17.72
CA THR A 144 -18.23 -10.79 -17.48
C THR A 144 -19.65 -10.78 -16.92
N PRO A 145 -20.62 -11.56 -17.45
CA PRO A 145 -21.94 -11.72 -16.83
C PRO A 145 -21.86 -12.24 -15.39
N LEU A 146 -21.03 -13.25 -15.13
CA LEU A 146 -20.86 -13.83 -13.80
C LEU A 146 -20.24 -12.83 -12.82
N LEU A 147 -19.18 -12.12 -13.23
CA LEU A 147 -18.56 -11.09 -12.41
C LEU A 147 -19.58 -10.00 -12.04
N SER A 148 -20.34 -9.49 -13.02
CA SER A 148 -21.38 -8.47 -12.79
C SER A 148 -22.42 -8.95 -11.78
N LEU A 149 -22.90 -10.20 -11.92
CA LEU A 149 -23.85 -10.80 -11.00
C LEU A 149 -23.30 -10.89 -9.57
N LEU A 150 -22.05 -11.37 -9.40
CA LEU A 150 -21.41 -11.49 -8.09
C LEU A 150 -21.15 -10.12 -7.44
N LEU A 151 -20.66 -9.14 -8.22
CA LEU A 151 -20.41 -7.79 -7.72
C LEU A 151 -21.70 -7.07 -7.32
N SER A 152 -22.84 -7.37 -7.97
CA SER A 152 -24.14 -6.80 -7.60
C SER A 152 -24.59 -7.17 -6.18
N LEU A 153 -24.04 -8.24 -5.60
CA LEU A 153 -24.35 -8.65 -4.23
C LEU A 153 -23.54 -7.90 -3.17
N LEU A 154 -22.35 -7.37 -3.49
CA LEU A 154 -21.47 -6.74 -2.50
C LEU A 154 -22.09 -5.52 -1.80
N PRO A 155 -22.88 -4.66 -2.47
CA PRO A 155 -23.56 -3.55 -1.80
C PRO A 155 -24.78 -3.98 -0.97
N ARG A 156 -25.27 -5.22 -1.11
CA ARG A 156 -26.44 -5.72 -0.39
C ARG A 156 -26.04 -6.15 1.02
N SER A 157 -26.95 -5.99 1.97
CA SER A 157 -26.79 -6.51 3.34
C SER A 157 -27.03 -8.01 3.35
N ILE A 158 -25.99 -8.79 3.04
CA ILE A 158 -26.02 -10.26 3.12
C ILE A 158 -25.41 -10.75 4.44
N SER A 159 -25.78 -11.96 4.87
CA SER A 159 -25.19 -12.57 6.06
C SER A 159 -23.65 -12.71 5.95
N PRO A 160 -22.90 -12.65 7.06
CA PRO A 160 -21.43 -12.80 7.05
C PRO A 160 -20.96 -14.11 6.41
N ALA A 161 -21.70 -15.21 6.62
CA ALA A 161 -21.39 -16.50 6.01
C ALA A 161 -21.57 -16.48 4.49
N ALA A 162 -22.66 -15.89 3.99
CA ALA A 162 -22.87 -15.71 2.55
C ALA A 162 -21.81 -14.79 1.93
N LEU A 163 -21.38 -13.75 2.64
CA LEU A 163 -20.29 -12.88 2.19
C LEU A 163 -18.97 -13.64 2.09
N THR A 164 -18.61 -14.49 3.07
CA THR A 164 -17.41 -15.35 2.98
C THR A 164 -17.47 -16.24 1.74
N ALA A 165 -18.61 -16.89 1.49
CA ALA A 165 -18.81 -17.74 0.31
C ALA A 165 -18.71 -16.94 -1.01
N LEU A 166 -19.24 -15.72 -1.04
CA LEU A 166 -19.12 -14.81 -2.18
C LEU A 166 -17.66 -14.42 -2.45
N LEU A 167 -16.90 -14.06 -1.41
CA LEU A 167 -15.49 -13.70 -1.52
C LEU A 167 -14.63 -14.88 -1.98
N GLU A 168 -14.92 -16.09 -1.47
CA GLU A 168 -14.26 -17.31 -1.91
C GLU A 168 -14.55 -17.60 -3.39
N THR A 169 -15.81 -17.40 -3.81
CA THR A 169 -16.22 -17.56 -5.20
C THR A 169 -15.48 -16.57 -6.10
N LEU A 170 -15.38 -15.29 -5.73
CA LEU A 170 -14.61 -14.28 -6.46
C LEU A 170 -13.12 -14.63 -6.53
N SER A 171 -12.53 -15.07 -5.40
CA SER A 171 -11.13 -15.51 -5.34
C SER A 171 -10.85 -16.68 -6.29
N THR A 172 -11.75 -17.65 -6.34
CA THR A 172 -11.64 -18.80 -7.23
C THR A 172 -11.87 -18.41 -8.69
N LEU A 173 -12.87 -17.57 -8.98
CA LEU A 173 -13.11 -17.00 -10.31
C LEU A 173 -11.85 -16.31 -10.85
N PHE A 174 -11.22 -15.46 -10.04
CA PHE A 174 -9.99 -14.77 -10.46
C PHE A 174 -8.81 -15.72 -10.61
N ARG A 175 -8.65 -16.69 -9.70
CA ARG A 175 -7.58 -17.70 -9.78
C ARG A 175 -7.63 -18.48 -11.08
N LEU A 176 -8.83 -18.88 -11.54
CA LEU A 176 -8.99 -19.85 -12.62
C LEU A 176 -9.23 -19.25 -13.99
N LEU A 177 -9.91 -18.10 -14.04
CA LEU A 177 -10.23 -17.45 -15.31
C LEU A 177 -9.39 -16.21 -15.53
N LEU A 178 -9.34 -15.28 -14.56
CA LEU A 178 -8.64 -14.01 -14.74
C LEU A 178 -7.13 -14.19 -14.91
N ILE A 179 -6.46 -14.83 -13.95
CA ILE A 179 -4.98 -14.91 -13.94
C ILE A 179 -4.43 -15.66 -15.16
N PRO A 180 -4.99 -16.82 -15.57
CA PRO A 180 -4.54 -17.49 -16.79
C PRO A 180 -4.80 -16.67 -18.04
N SER A 181 -5.96 -16.01 -18.16
CA SER A 181 -6.30 -15.20 -19.34
C SER A 181 -5.36 -14.01 -19.52
N VAL A 182 -5.03 -13.33 -18.42
CA VAL A 182 -4.03 -12.25 -18.41
C VAL A 182 -2.65 -12.78 -18.79
N SER A 183 -2.26 -13.96 -18.29
CA SER A 183 -0.95 -14.55 -18.59
C SER A 183 -0.79 -14.93 -20.07
N VAL A 184 -1.85 -15.44 -20.71
CA VAL A 184 -1.85 -15.75 -22.15
C VAL A 184 -1.75 -14.47 -22.99
N SER A 185 -2.45 -13.41 -22.60
CA SER A 185 -2.41 -12.13 -23.32
C SER A 185 -1.01 -11.50 -23.32
N VAL A 186 -0.29 -11.56 -22.19
CA VAL A 186 1.07 -11.03 -22.08
C VAL A 186 2.06 -11.87 -22.90
N ALA A 187 1.94 -13.20 -22.87
CA ALA A 187 2.81 -14.07 -23.67
C ALA A 187 2.65 -13.85 -25.18
N LYS A 188 1.44 -13.52 -25.66
CA LYS A 188 1.21 -13.15 -27.07
C LYS A 188 1.80 -11.80 -27.42
N ALA A 189 1.76 -10.83 -26.50
CA ALA A 189 2.35 -9.51 -26.71
C ALA A 189 3.89 -9.56 -26.78
N ASP A 190 4.52 -10.40 -25.95
CA ASP A 190 5.99 -10.56 -25.94
C ASP A 190 6.52 -11.44 -27.09
N GLY A 191 5.64 -12.20 -27.77
CA GLY A 191 5.99 -13.10 -28.88
C GLY A 191 5.92 -12.48 -30.28
N ILE A 192 5.47 -11.23 -30.43
CA ILE A 192 5.40 -10.50 -31.71
C ILE A 192 6.33 -9.28 -31.63
N SER A 193 7.63 -9.52 -31.62
CA SER A 193 8.66 -8.49 -31.80
C SER A 193 9.61 -8.83 -32.95
N SER A 194 9.07 -9.36 -34.05
CA SER A 194 9.76 -9.45 -35.34
C SER A 194 8.76 -9.51 -36.50
N GLY A 195 8.10 -8.40 -36.82
CA GLY A 195 7.31 -8.30 -38.06
C GLY A 195 6.43 -7.06 -38.15
N SER A 196 6.91 -6.06 -38.89
CA SER A 196 6.20 -4.95 -39.57
C SER A 196 5.01 -4.29 -38.88
N GLY A 197 5.16 -2.99 -38.57
CA GLY A 197 4.09 -2.14 -38.09
C GLY A 197 2.93 -1.96 -39.09
N SER A 198 1.72 -2.10 -38.58
CA SER A 198 0.54 -1.39 -39.09
C SER A 198 -0.17 -0.77 -37.88
N ALA A 199 -0.19 0.57 -37.86
CA ALA A 199 -0.66 1.42 -36.79
C ALA A 199 -2.18 1.59 -36.77
N ASP A 200 -2.94 0.50 -36.75
CA ASP A 200 -4.38 0.55 -36.43
C ASP A 200 -4.58 0.20 -34.96
N ALA A 201 -4.11 1.10 -34.10
CA ALA A 201 -4.28 1.07 -32.64
C ALA A 201 -5.57 1.78 -32.22
N SER A 202 -6.70 1.41 -32.82
CA SER A 202 -8.02 1.94 -32.43
C SER A 202 -9.06 0.82 -32.41
N ASN A 203 -9.58 0.55 -31.21
CA ASN A 203 -10.72 -0.32 -30.88
C ASN A 203 -10.53 -1.84 -30.95
N ASP A 204 -9.76 -2.44 -30.03
CA ASP A 204 -10.07 -3.80 -29.59
C ASP A 204 -9.88 -3.92 -28.07
N GLY A 205 -10.76 -4.70 -27.43
CA GLY A 205 -11.17 -4.64 -26.02
C GLY A 205 -10.09 -4.33 -24.98
N GLY A 206 -10.45 -3.53 -23.97
CA GLY A 206 -9.67 -3.38 -22.74
C GLY A 206 -9.22 -4.74 -22.23
N SER A 207 -8.00 -4.81 -21.67
CA SER A 207 -7.54 -6.09 -21.16
C SER A 207 -8.52 -6.59 -20.10
N LEU A 208 -8.84 -7.90 -20.07
CA LEU A 208 -9.78 -8.47 -19.10
C LEU A 208 -9.49 -8.02 -17.65
N LEU A 209 -8.22 -7.75 -17.35
CA LEU A 209 -7.75 -7.17 -16.10
C LEU A 209 -8.31 -5.77 -15.82
N GLU A 210 -8.24 -4.87 -16.81
CA GLU A 210 -8.76 -3.50 -16.73
C GLU A 210 -10.27 -3.50 -16.56
N ASP A 211 -10.99 -4.30 -17.35
CA ASP A 211 -12.46 -4.42 -17.25
C ASP A 211 -12.88 -4.96 -15.87
N THR A 212 -12.19 -5.98 -15.38
CA THR A 212 -12.44 -6.55 -14.06
C THR A 212 -12.19 -5.53 -12.95
N TYR A 213 -11.07 -4.82 -13.03
CA TYR A 213 -10.72 -3.84 -12.02
C TYR A 213 -11.65 -2.62 -12.08
N ALA A 214 -12.06 -2.19 -13.27
CA ALA A 214 -13.05 -1.13 -13.47
C ALA A 214 -14.42 -1.52 -12.87
N ALA A 215 -14.86 -2.76 -13.06
CA ALA A 215 -16.09 -3.26 -12.43
C ALA A 215 -16.00 -3.26 -10.90
N LEU A 216 -14.84 -3.65 -10.35
CA LEU A 216 -14.57 -3.58 -8.91
C LEU A 216 -14.60 -2.13 -8.39
N THR A 217 -13.90 -1.20 -9.05
CA THR A 217 -13.84 0.20 -8.61
C THR A 217 -15.18 0.92 -8.78
N ALA A 218 -16.03 0.51 -9.72
CA ALA A 218 -17.41 0.99 -9.84
C ALA A 218 -18.34 0.48 -8.73
N THR A 219 -18.01 -0.65 -8.11
CA THR A 219 -18.84 -1.31 -7.10
C THR A 219 -18.42 -0.96 -5.68
N LEU A 220 -17.11 -0.96 -5.38
CA LEU A 220 -16.56 -0.77 -4.04
C LEU A 220 -17.06 0.49 -3.31
N PRO A 221 -17.21 1.67 -3.95
CA PRO A 221 -17.73 2.86 -3.28
C PRO A 221 -19.16 2.72 -2.72
N LYS A 222 -19.92 1.74 -3.21
CA LYS A 222 -21.30 1.44 -2.77
C LYS A 222 -21.33 0.50 -1.57
N CYS A 223 -20.19 -0.09 -1.20
CA CYS A 223 -20.08 -1.10 -0.16
C CYS A 223 -19.64 -0.49 1.19
N LEU A 224 -19.98 -1.17 2.29
CA LEU A 224 -19.46 -0.86 3.62
C LEU A 224 -17.94 -1.04 3.67
N GLY A 225 -17.25 -0.26 4.51
CA GLY A 225 -15.79 -0.29 4.61
C GLY A 225 -15.19 -1.68 4.93
N GLU A 226 -15.87 -2.47 5.77
CA GLU A 226 -15.42 -3.85 6.06
C GLU A 226 -15.57 -4.78 4.85
N ILE A 227 -16.60 -4.58 4.02
CA ILE A 227 -16.77 -5.33 2.75
C ILE A 227 -15.66 -4.92 1.77
N GLN A 228 -15.36 -3.63 1.66
CA GLN A 228 -14.26 -3.15 0.83
C GLN A 228 -12.92 -3.76 1.26
N ARG A 229 -12.70 -3.86 2.57
CA ARG A 229 -11.51 -4.50 3.16
C ARG A 229 -11.44 -6.00 2.85
N ALA A 230 -12.57 -6.71 2.93
CA ALA A 230 -12.63 -8.13 2.62
C ALA A 230 -12.40 -8.39 1.11
N VAL A 231 -12.95 -7.55 0.23
CA VAL A 231 -12.66 -7.60 -1.22
C VAL A 231 -11.19 -7.25 -1.51
N ALA A 232 -10.58 -6.34 -0.74
CA ALA A 232 -9.17 -6.04 -0.86
C ALA A 232 -8.27 -7.26 -0.59
N GLU A 233 -8.69 -8.15 0.32
CA GLU A 233 -8.02 -9.43 0.58
C GLU A 233 -8.10 -10.37 -0.64
N VAL A 234 -9.25 -10.40 -1.32
CA VAL A 234 -9.43 -11.17 -2.56
C VAL A 234 -8.48 -10.67 -3.65
N TRP A 235 -8.45 -9.36 -3.91
CA TRP A 235 -7.58 -8.79 -4.93
C TRP A 235 -6.10 -8.92 -4.58
N ALA A 236 -5.74 -8.87 -3.29
CA ALA A 236 -4.39 -9.17 -2.84
C ALA A 236 -3.96 -10.60 -3.20
N GLY A 237 -4.86 -11.59 -3.06
CA GLY A 237 -4.64 -12.95 -3.50
C GLY A 237 -4.38 -13.06 -5.01
N VAL A 238 -5.04 -12.23 -5.81
CA VAL A 238 -4.80 -12.12 -7.26
C VAL A 238 -3.39 -11.61 -7.54
N LEU A 239 -2.98 -10.49 -6.91
CA LEU A 239 -1.65 -9.90 -7.11
C LEU A 239 -0.52 -10.88 -6.78
N ARG A 240 -0.64 -11.65 -5.69
CA ARG A 240 0.37 -12.65 -5.30
C ARG A 240 0.57 -13.74 -6.35
N ARG A 241 -0.51 -14.14 -7.04
CA ARG A 241 -0.52 -15.24 -8.01
C ARG A 241 -0.16 -14.81 -9.44
N MET A 242 -0.24 -13.53 -9.77
CA MET A 242 0.16 -12.99 -11.08
C MET A 242 1.68 -13.07 -11.30
N LYS A 243 2.13 -13.22 -12.56
CA LYS A 243 3.54 -13.07 -12.95
C LYS A 243 3.98 -11.60 -12.86
N ALA A 244 5.29 -11.35 -12.80
CA ALA A 244 5.87 -10.02 -12.56
C ALA A 244 5.31 -8.92 -13.49
N ALA A 245 5.30 -9.12 -14.81
CA ALA A 245 4.79 -8.13 -15.77
C ALA A 245 3.29 -7.85 -15.60
N SER A 246 2.46 -8.89 -15.47
CA SER A 246 1.02 -8.75 -15.23
C SER A 246 0.71 -8.10 -13.88
N ARG A 247 1.49 -8.44 -12.86
CA ARG A 247 1.40 -7.87 -11.51
C ARG A 247 1.72 -6.38 -11.53
N GLU A 248 2.78 -5.98 -12.24
CA GLU A 248 3.12 -4.56 -12.40
C GLU A 248 1.98 -3.78 -13.05
N ARG A 249 1.37 -4.33 -14.12
CA ARG A 249 0.19 -3.71 -14.76
C ARG A 249 -0.99 -3.59 -13.80
N ALA A 250 -1.32 -4.65 -13.06
CA ALA A 250 -2.41 -4.63 -12.07
C ALA A 250 -2.16 -3.61 -10.94
N VAL A 251 -0.91 -3.50 -10.47
CA VAL A 251 -0.50 -2.53 -9.46
C VAL A 251 -0.61 -1.10 -10.01
N ARG A 252 -0.26 -0.87 -11.28
CA ARG A 252 -0.41 0.44 -11.91
C ARG A 252 -1.86 0.89 -11.95
N LEU A 253 -2.79 0.01 -12.34
CA LEU A 253 -4.23 0.28 -12.32
C LEU A 253 -4.71 0.64 -10.90
N LEU A 254 -4.20 -0.07 -9.89
CA LEU A 254 -4.52 0.21 -8.49
C LEU A 254 -4.09 1.61 -8.07
N VAL A 255 -2.90 2.05 -8.46
CA VAL A 255 -2.39 3.37 -8.08
C VAL A 255 -3.09 4.49 -8.84
N GLU A 256 -3.42 4.29 -10.12
CA GLU A 256 -4.17 5.26 -10.92
C GLU A 256 -5.56 5.54 -10.35
N ASN A 257 -6.23 4.49 -9.84
CA ASN A 257 -7.55 4.60 -9.23
C ASN A 257 -7.52 4.95 -7.73
N ALA A 258 -6.34 4.97 -7.09
CA ALA A 258 -6.20 5.33 -5.68
C ALA A 258 -6.54 6.81 -5.39
N ASN A 259 -6.67 7.64 -6.43
CA ASN A 259 -7.11 9.03 -6.33
C ASN A 259 -8.59 9.18 -5.95
N LEU A 260 -9.38 8.11 -6.03
CA LEU A 260 -10.76 8.09 -5.56
C LEU A 260 -10.76 7.95 -4.03
N GLU A 261 -11.15 9.01 -3.31
CA GLU A 261 -11.07 9.08 -1.83
C GLU A 261 -11.69 7.86 -1.13
N VAL A 262 -12.81 7.35 -1.65
CA VAL A 262 -13.51 6.19 -1.09
C VAL A 262 -12.75 4.88 -1.28
N ILE A 263 -11.94 4.75 -2.35
CA ILE A 263 -11.20 3.53 -2.69
C ILE A 263 -9.78 3.56 -2.11
N GLY A 264 -9.26 4.74 -1.73
CA GLY A 264 -7.90 4.90 -1.23
C GLY A 264 -7.57 3.97 -0.05
N ASP A 265 -8.52 3.76 0.87
CA ASP A 265 -8.35 2.81 1.99
C ASP A 265 -8.37 1.35 1.55
N ALA A 266 -9.28 0.98 0.65
CA ALA A 266 -9.32 -0.37 0.09
C ALA A 266 -8.03 -0.70 -0.66
N SER A 267 -7.51 0.23 -1.47
CA SER A 267 -6.23 0.09 -2.18
C SER A 267 -5.05 -0.09 -1.24
N ALA A 268 -5.02 0.62 -0.10
CA ALA A 268 -4.00 0.41 0.92
C ALA A 268 -4.09 -0.99 1.53
N TRP A 269 -5.30 -1.46 1.85
CA TRP A 269 -5.51 -2.81 2.35
C TRP A 269 -5.12 -3.88 1.32
N VAL A 270 -5.36 -3.68 0.02
CA VAL A 270 -4.90 -4.60 -1.03
C VAL A 270 -3.38 -4.77 -0.93
N VAL A 271 -2.62 -3.66 -0.90
CA VAL A 271 -1.16 -3.72 -0.85
C VAL A 271 -0.70 -4.38 0.45
N VAL A 272 -1.33 -4.04 1.58
CA VAL A 272 -1.00 -4.63 2.88
C VAL A 272 -1.27 -6.14 2.88
N TYR A 273 -2.45 -6.58 2.46
CA TYR A 273 -2.77 -8.00 2.38
C TYR A 273 -1.87 -8.70 1.38
N ALA A 274 -1.54 -8.12 0.23
CA ALA A 274 -0.68 -8.77 -0.75
C ALA A 274 0.75 -8.98 -0.22
N CYS A 275 1.27 -8.00 0.52
CA CYS A 275 2.64 -8.02 1.04
C CYS A 275 2.80 -8.78 2.37
N LYS A 276 1.76 -8.88 3.21
CA LYS A 276 1.83 -9.66 4.46
C LYS A 276 2.00 -11.15 4.18
N SER A 277 2.73 -11.86 5.03
CA SER A 277 2.79 -13.32 5.07
C SER A 277 2.45 -13.82 6.47
N VAL A 278 2.35 -15.14 6.62
CA VAL A 278 2.19 -15.82 7.91
C VAL A 278 3.38 -15.53 8.83
N SER A 279 3.19 -15.73 10.14
CA SER A 279 4.26 -15.64 11.14
C SER A 279 4.96 -14.27 11.20
N GLN A 280 4.24 -13.17 10.99
CA GLN A 280 4.79 -11.80 11.07
C GLN A 280 5.95 -11.54 10.09
N THR A 281 5.94 -12.20 8.93
CA THR A 281 6.90 -11.98 7.83
C THR A 281 6.22 -11.30 6.64
N LEU A 282 7.02 -10.84 5.66
CA LEU A 282 6.53 -10.36 4.38
C LEU A 282 6.60 -11.45 3.32
N HIS A 283 5.69 -11.38 2.35
CA HIS A 283 5.68 -12.29 1.20
C HIS A 283 6.81 -11.92 0.24
N THR A 284 7.38 -12.93 -0.42
CA THR A 284 8.40 -12.78 -1.47
C THR A 284 8.00 -11.90 -2.66
N CYS A 285 6.69 -11.61 -2.85
CA CYS A 285 6.22 -10.74 -3.92
C CYS A 285 6.17 -9.26 -3.51
N ALA A 286 6.35 -8.93 -2.21
CA ALA A 286 6.24 -7.56 -1.71
C ALA A 286 7.15 -6.56 -2.47
N PRO A 287 8.41 -6.88 -2.81
CA PRO A 287 9.25 -5.98 -3.61
C PRO A 287 8.65 -5.65 -4.97
N SER A 288 8.13 -6.66 -5.68
CA SER A 288 7.51 -6.49 -7.00
C SER A 288 6.16 -5.77 -6.98
N ILE A 289 5.56 -5.60 -5.80
CA ILE A 289 4.33 -4.81 -5.61
C ILE A 289 4.70 -3.37 -5.23
N LEU A 290 5.62 -3.18 -4.29
CA LEU A 290 5.96 -1.86 -3.78
C LEU A 290 6.85 -1.05 -4.74
N ALA A 291 7.77 -1.69 -5.47
CA ALA A 291 8.66 -0.99 -6.40
C ALA A 291 7.90 -0.27 -7.53
N PRO A 292 6.89 -0.87 -8.20
CA PRO A 292 6.09 -0.14 -9.18
C PRO A 292 5.28 1.01 -8.59
N ILE A 293 4.74 0.87 -7.37
CA ILE A 293 4.00 1.95 -6.69
C ILE A 293 4.94 3.12 -6.41
N LEU A 294 6.13 2.82 -5.89
CA LEU A 294 7.16 3.82 -5.64
C LEU A 294 7.56 4.53 -6.94
N ARG A 295 7.88 3.77 -8.00
CA ARG A 295 8.23 4.34 -9.31
C ARG A 295 7.13 5.24 -9.87
N TYR A 296 5.87 4.81 -9.75
CA TYR A 296 4.73 5.63 -10.14
C TYR A 296 4.67 6.92 -9.32
N HIS A 297 4.82 6.83 -8.00
CA HIS A 297 4.80 8.02 -7.14
C HIS A 297 5.88 9.04 -7.52
N LEU A 298 7.12 8.57 -7.75
CA LEU A 298 8.27 9.42 -8.02
C LEU A 298 8.21 10.08 -9.39
N PHE A 299 7.84 9.34 -10.44
CA PHE A 299 8.02 9.76 -11.84
C PHE A 299 6.72 10.01 -12.62
N SER A 300 5.56 9.99 -11.97
CA SER A 300 4.31 10.32 -12.67
C SER A 300 4.29 11.77 -13.13
N THR A 301 3.92 11.98 -14.39
CA THR A 301 3.74 13.31 -14.96
C THR A 301 2.52 14.02 -14.32
N PRO A 302 2.51 15.35 -14.23
CA PRO A 302 1.37 16.11 -13.70
C PRO A 302 0.05 15.83 -14.44
N SER A 303 0.11 15.47 -15.73
CA SER A 303 -1.05 15.07 -16.51
C SER A 303 -1.65 13.73 -16.07
N ARG A 304 -0.84 12.78 -15.60
CA ARG A 304 -1.29 11.44 -15.17
C ARG A 304 -1.58 11.40 -13.67
N ASN A 305 -0.88 12.21 -12.90
CA ASN A 305 -1.08 12.34 -11.46
C ASN A 305 -1.17 13.82 -11.08
N PRO A 306 -2.35 14.46 -11.23
CA PRO A 306 -2.53 15.87 -10.93
C PRO A 306 -2.35 16.18 -9.43
N ASN A 307 -2.49 15.16 -8.57
CA ASN A 307 -2.32 15.30 -7.13
C ASN A 307 -1.51 14.12 -6.57
N PRO A 308 -0.25 14.30 -6.16
CA PRO A 308 0.58 13.19 -5.64
C PRO A 308 0.16 12.68 -4.26
N ARG A 309 -0.76 13.39 -3.56
CA ARG A 309 -1.18 13.11 -2.19
C ARG A 309 -1.83 11.72 -2.00
N PRO A 310 -2.68 11.20 -2.89
CA PRO A 310 -3.29 9.88 -2.70
C PRO A 310 -2.26 8.75 -2.82
N THR A 311 -1.35 8.82 -3.80
CA THR A 311 -0.25 7.83 -3.91
C THR A 311 0.69 7.87 -2.70
N TYR A 312 1.02 9.08 -2.21
CA TYR A 312 1.78 9.23 -0.97
C TYR A 312 1.04 8.61 0.23
N THR A 313 -0.27 8.87 0.35
CA THR A 313 -1.10 8.33 1.44
C THR A 313 -1.20 6.81 1.38
N LEU A 314 -1.32 6.25 0.17
CA LEU A 314 -1.29 4.81 -0.08
C LEU A 314 0.02 4.18 0.41
N LEU A 315 1.17 4.70 -0.05
CA LEU A 315 2.49 4.23 0.38
C LEU A 315 2.68 4.37 1.88
N ARG A 316 2.33 5.52 2.46
CA ARG A 316 2.43 5.76 3.90
C ARG A 316 1.62 4.74 4.70
N ARG A 317 0.33 4.57 4.39
CA ARG A 317 -0.56 3.62 5.09
C ARG A 317 -0.03 2.18 4.95
N ALA A 318 0.35 1.77 3.74
CA ALA A 318 0.87 0.44 3.49
C ALA A 318 2.19 0.19 4.26
N LEU A 319 3.17 1.08 4.14
CA LEU A 319 4.47 0.95 4.81
C LEU A 319 4.32 0.95 6.34
N THR A 320 3.52 1.86 6.91
CA THR A 320 3.24 1.86 8.36
C THR A 320 2.65 0.52 8.80
N ALA A 321 1.63 0.01 8.10
CA ALA A 321 1.01 -1.27 8.44
C ALA A 321 1.95 -2.48 8.30
N LEU A 322 2.84 -2.47 7.30
CA LEU A 322 3.84 -3.53 7.10
C LEU A 322 4.94 -3.48 8.16
N ILE A 323 5.44 -2.29 8.52
CA ILE A 323 6.43 -2.11 9.59
C ILE A 323 5.88 -2.58 10.94
N HIS A 324 4.59 -2.32 11.22
CA HIS A 324 3.91 -2.82 12.42
C HIS A 324 3.66 -4.32 12.42
N HIS A 325 3.52 -4.93 11.24
CA HIS A 325 3.29 -6.37 11.10
C HIS A 325 4.56 -7.18 11.31
N VAL A 326 5.69 -6.68 10.79
CA VAL A 326 6.96 -7.41 10.88
C VAL A 326 7.55 -7.33 12.29
N LYS A 327 8.08 -8.46 12.79
CA LYS A 327 8.65 -8.56 14.13
C LYS A 327 10.05 -7.94 14.26
N ASN A 328 10.91 -8.10 13.26
CA ASN A 328 12.32 -7.72 13.29
C ASN A 328 12.76 -7.04 11.97
N ALA A 329 14.01 -6.55 11.91
CA ALA A 329 14.52 -5.89 10.70
C ALA A 329 14.73 -6.86 9.54
N GLU A 330 15.14 -8.10 9.82
CA GLU A 330 15.37 -9.15 8.82
C GLU A 330 14.12 -9.42 7.97
N GLY A 331 12.93 -9.53 8.59
CA GLY A 331 11.68 -9.75 7.88
C GLY A 331 11.24 -8.57 6.98
N PHE A 332 11.84 -7.39 7.16
CA PHE A 332 11.57 -6.19 6.37
C PHE A 332 12.71 -5.85 5.40
N GLU A 333 13.88 -6.49 5.54
CA GLU A 333 15.12 -6.15 4.84
C GLU A 333 14.94 -6.03 3.33
N VAL A 334 14.33 -7.05 2.70
CA VAL A 334 14.16 -7.09 1.23
C VAL A 334 13.32 -5.91 0.74
N VAL A 335 12.29 -5.52 1.50
CA VAL A 335 11.46 -4.36 1.16
C VAL A 335 12.21 -3.07 1.45
N GLY A 336 12.86 -2.95 2.61
CA GLY A 336 13.69 -1.79 2.96
C GLY A 336 14.75 -1.49 1.90
N GLN A 337 15.37 -2.54 1.34
CA GLN A 337 16.42 -2.41 0.34
C GLN A 337 15.91 -1.76 -0.96
N VAL A 338 14.70 -2.09 -1.40
CA VAL A 338 14.06 -1.46 -2.58
C VAL A 338 14.01 0.06 -2.44
N PHE A 339 13.66 0.56 -1.25
CA PHE A 339 13.58 1.99 -1.00
C PHE A 339 14.96 2.63 -0.86
N VAL A 340 15.89 1.97 -0.15
CA VAL A 340 17.27 2.46 -0.02
C VAL A 340 17.96 2.56 -1.38
N ASP A 341 17.87 1.53 -2.21
CA ASP A 341 18.46 1.51 -3.55
C ASP A 341 17.85 2.59 -4.46
N SER A 342 16.52 2.73 -4.42
CA SER A 342 15.82 3.78 -5.17
C SER A 342 16.26 5.18 -4.72
N PHE A 343 16.49 5.38 -3.42
CA PHE A 343 16.94 6.66 -2.86
C PHE A 343 18.38 6.97 -3.29
N VAL A 344 19.29 6.00 -3.16
CA VAL A 344 20.69 6.13 -3.55
C VAL A 344 20.81 6.40 -5.05
N SER A 345 20.04 5.70 -5.89
CA SER A 345 20.01 5.92 -7.34
C SER A 345 19.56 7.33 -7.68
N LEU A 346 18.44 7.77 -7.10
CA LEU A 346 17.90 9.11 -7.33
C LEU A 346 18.84 10.21 -6.86
N LEU A 347 19.58 9.98 -5.77
CA LEU A 347 20.56 10.94 -5.26
C LEU A 347 21.72 11.14 -6.24
N LYS A 348 22.19 10.07 -6.90
CA LYS A 348 23.22 10.15 -7.95
C LYS A 348 22.73 10.98 -9.13
N GLU A 349 21.51 10.74 -9.60
CA GLU A 349 20.89 11.52 -10.69
C GLU A 349 20.79 13.02 -10.35
N VAL A 350 20.42 13.36 -9.11
CA VAL A 350 20.34 14.76 -8.67
C VAL A 350 21.72 15.42 -8.58
N LYS A 351 22.75 14.66 -8.20
CA LYS A 351 24.13 15.15 -8.12
C LYS A 351 24.66 15.51 -9.51
N GLU A 352 24.48 14.62 -10.48
CA GLU A 352 24.87 14.83 -11.88
C GLU A 352 24.20 16.08 -12.47
N LEU A 353 22.94 16.35 -12.12
CA LEU A 353 22.22 17.57 -12.55
C LEU A 353 22.80 18.87 -11.99
N LYS A 354 23.34 18.86 -10.76
CA LYS A 354 23.91 20.05 -10.12
C LYS A 354 25.26 20.43 -10.71
N ASP A 355 26.09 19.43 -11.01
CA ASP A 355 27.40 19.64 -11.63
C ASP A 355 27.26 20.31 -13.01
N VAL A 356 26.15 20.05 -13.72
CA VAL A 356 25.83 20.70 -14.99
C VAL A 356 25.31 22.14 -14.80
N LYS A 357 24.44 22.40 -13.82
CA LYS A 357 23.81 23.73 -13.64
C LYS A 357 24.73 24.81 -13.09
N ASN A 358 25.82 24.46 -12.41
CA ASN A 358 26.84 25.43 -12.02
C ASN A 358 27.61 26.04 -13.22
N SER A 359 27.28 25.64 -14.46
CA SER A 359 27.90 26.16 -15.69
C SER A 359 27.04 27.13 -16.52
N VAL A 360 25.74 27.31 -16.23
CA VAL A 360 24.86 28.20 -17.02
C VAL A 360 23.75 28.82 -16.14
N ASP A 361 23.78 30.15 -16.02
CA ASP A 361 22.81 31.11 -15.45
C ASP A 361 21.48 30.54 -14.90
N ALA A 362 21.40 30.43 -13.56
CA ALA A 362 20.42 29.64 -12.83
C ALA A 362 19.13 30.37 -12.39
N GLU A 363 18.86 31.58 -12.88
CA GLU A 363 17.79 32.43 -12.31
C GLU A 363 16.49 32.52 -13.13
N THR A 364 16.39 31.89 -14.31
CA THR A 364 15.12 31.96 -15.06
C THR A 364 14.23 30.77 -14.75
N GLU A 365 13.28 31.04 -13.86
CA GLU A 365 12.17 30.19 -13.44
C GLU A 365 11.42 29.57 -14.64
N GLY A 366 11.36 28.24 -14.67
CA GLY A 366 10.63 27.41 -15.62
C GLY A 366 10.40 26.02 -15.02
N PRO A 367 9.42 25.24 -15.53
CA PRO A 367 8.62 24.28 -14.76
C PRO A 367 9.48 23.24 -14.02
N GLN A 368 9.09 22.98 -12.76
CA GLN A 368 9.72 22.10 -11.77
C GLN A 368 10.51 20.93 -12.41
N ASN A 369 11.82 20.90 -12.20
CA ASN A 369 12.65 19.80 -12.68
C ASN A 369 12.10 18.48 -12.07
N PRO A 370 11.67 17.50 -12.90
CA PRO A 370 10.99 16.30 -12.42
C PRO A 370 11.85 15.47 -11.48
N THR A 371 13.17 15.48 -11.66
CA THR A 371 14.11 14.76 -10.78
C THR A 371 14.18 15.39 -9.40
N VAL A 372 14.12 16.72 -9.30
CA VAL A 372 14.09 17.42 -8.00
C VAL A 372 12.77 17.16 -7.28
N GLU A 373 11.66 17.10 -8.01
CA GLU A 373 10.36 16.75 -7.43
C GLU A 373 10.33 15.29 -6.95
N ALA A 374 10.84 14.35 -7.75
CA ALA A 374 11.01 12.96 -7.37
C ALA A 374 11.87 12.85 -6.09
N TYR A 375 12.95 13.62 -5.98
CA TYR A 375 13.79 13.66 -4.79
C TYR A 375 13.02 14.10 -3.54
N LYS A 376 12.22 15.18 -3.62
CA LYS A 376 11.37 15.62 -2.51
C LYS A 376 10.40 14.53 -2.07
N LYS A 377 9.72 13.90 -3.04
CA LYS A 377 8.79 12.79 -2.78
C LYS A 377 9.51 11.61 -2.11
N MET A 378 10.71 11.28 -2.57
CA MET A 378 11.49 10.19 -2.00
C MET A 378 11.92 10.47 -0.56
N LEU A 379 12.33 11.71 -0.24
CA LEU A 379 12.64 12.11 1.14
C LEU A 379 11.43 11.92 2.07
N ASP A 380 10.23 12.32 1.63
CA ASP A 380 9.00 12.11 2.39
C ASP A 380 8.72 10.61 2.61
N ILE A 381 8.91 9.75 1.61
CA ILE A 381 8.74 8.29 1.75
C ILE A 381 9.78 7.68 2.70
N MET A 382 11.05 8.06 2.55
CA MET A 382 12.13 7.58 3.42
C MET A 382 11.93 8.01 4.88
N SER A 383 11.38 9.22 5.11
CA SER A 383 11.05 9.68 6.46
C SER A 383 10.05 8.76 7.17
N ILE A 384 9.10 8.15 6.44
CA ILE A 384 8.13 7.20 7.00
C ILE A 384 8.83 5.93 7.48
N LEU A 385 9.75 5.37 6.67
CA LEU A 385 10.50 4.17 7.02
C LEU A 385 11.37 4.36 8.27
N LEU A 386 11.91 5.57 8.43
CA LEU A 386 12.78 5.93 9.56
C LEU A 386 12.00 6.35 10.81
N ALA A 387 10.84 7.00 10.66
CA ALA A 387 10.06 7.50 11.79
C ALA A 387 9.24 6.40 12.48
N VAL A 388 8.60 5.51 11.70
CA VAL A 388 7.72 4.48 12.28
C VAL A 388 8.56 3.50 13.10
N ARG A 389 8.18 3.31 14.38
CA ARG A 389 8.92 2.46 15.34
C ARG A 389 10.41 2.84 15.43
N LEU A 390 10.73 4.14 15.27
CA LEU A 390 12.08 4.69 15.32
C LEU A 390 13.05 3.97 14.35
N GLY A 391 12.55 3.53 13.20
CA GLY A 391 13.35 2.85 12.17
C GLY A 391 13.92 1.51 12.62
N SER A 392 13.37 0.89 13.68
CA SER A 392 13.81 -0.40 14.20
C SER A 392 13.58 -1.59 13.25
N ARG A 393 12.91 -1.36 12.12
CA ARG A 393 12.72 -2.37 11.04
C ARG A 393 13.71 -2.24 9.89
N LEU A 394 14.54 -1.21 9.87
CA LEU A 394 15.66 -1.13 8.92
C LEU A 394 16.89 -1.79 9.54
N THR A 395 17.62 -2.55 8.74
CA THR A 395 18.86 -3.20 9.20
C THR A 395 19.95 -2.15 9.44
N ASN A 396 20.94 -2.49 10.26
CA ASN A 396 22.06 -1.58 10.51
C ASN A 396 22.88 -1.29 9.23
N ALA A 397 22.96 -2.25 8.30
CA ALA A 397 23.57 -2.03 6.98
C ALA A 397 22.79 -0.99 6.16
N GLN A 398 21.46 -1.07 6.15
CA GLN A 398 20.60 -0.08 5.48
C GLN A 398 20.74 1.30 6.09
N LYS A 399 20.72 1.40 7.42
CA LYS A 399 20.96 2.68 8.11
C LYS A 399 22.34 3.23 7.79
N ALA A 400 23.39 2.41 7.85
CA ALA A 400 24.75 2.82 7.52
C ALA A 400 24.87 3.36 6.07
N SER A 401 24.18 2.71 5.12
CA SER A 401 24.09 3.19 3.74
C SER A 401 23.39 4.55 3.65
N LEU A 402 22.28 4.76 4.36
CA LEU A 402 21.62 6.07 4.40
C LEU A 402 22.51 7.14 5.02
N TYR A 403 23.24 6.82 6.09
CA TYR A 403 24.20 7.75 6.70
C TYR A 403 25.38 8.10 5.78
N SER A 404 25.88 7.14 4.99
CA SER A 404 26.97 7.44 4.03
C SER A 404 26.53 8.41 2.93
N THR A 405 25.25 8.40 2.56
CA THR A 405 24.69 9.35 1.59
C THR A 405 24.49 10.76 2.14
N LEU A 406 24.44 10.98 3.46
CA LEU A 406 24.20 12.30 4.06
C LEU A 406 25.18 13.37 3.53
N GLY A 407 26.45 12.99 3.38
CA GLY A 407 27.50 13.88 2.88
C GLY A 407 27.26 14.39 1.45
N GLU A 408 26.42 13.70 0.68
CA GLU A 408 26.10 14.03 -0.72
C GLU A 408 24.75 14.72 -0.87
N LEU A 409 23.97 14.84 0.21
CA LEU A 409 22.60 15.38 0.11
C LEU A 409 22.60 16.83 -0.38
N PRO A 410 21.78 17.14 -1.40
CA PRO A 410 21.56 18.50 -1.84
C PRO A 410 20.60 19.22 -0.88
N ILE A 411 21.08 20.29 -0.25
CA ILE A 411 20.25 21.23 0.50
C ILE A 411 19.73 22.25 -0.52
N ILE A 412 18.43 22.20 -0.81
CA ILE A 412 17.74 23.03 -1.81
C ILE A 412 16.57 23.69 -1.10
N PRO A 413 16.34 25.02 -1.26
CA PRO A 413 15.29 25.76 -0.57
C PRO A 413 13.93 25.07 -0.60
N GLY A 414 13.47 24.68 -1.79
CA GLY A 414 12.17 24.04 -1.95
C GLY A 414 12.05 22.60 -1.42
N ALA A 415 13.13 22.00 -0.92
CA ALA A 415 13.15 20.66 -0.33
C ALA A 415 13.46 20.67 1.19
N HIS A 416 13.64 21.84 1.80
CA HIS A 416 14.03 21.98 3.20
C HIS A 416 13.09 21.23 4.15
N THR A 417 11.77 21.35 3.98
CA THR A 417 10.79 20.68 4.85
C THR A 417 10.90 19.15 4.78
N GLN A 418 11.01 18.58 3.58
CA GLN A 418 11.13 17.13 3.39
C GLN A 418 12.47 16.62 3.88
N LEU A 419 13.55 17.36 3.60
CA LEU A 419 14.90 17.03 4.05
C LEU A 419 15.00 17.07 5.58
N LEU A 420 14.35 18.03 6.22
CA LEU A 420 14.26 18.15 7.67
C LEU A 420 13.58 16.91 8.26
N ARG A 421 12.40 16.53 7.77
CA ARG A 421 11.70 15.32 8.22
C ARG A 421 12.55 14.06 8.06
N TYR A 422 13.19 13.90 6.90
CA TYR A 422 14.07 12.77 6.61
C TYR A 422 15.28 12.73 7.55
N THR A 423 16.01 13.84 7.68
CA THR A 423 17.24 13.89 8.49
C THR A 423 16.93 13.74 9.97
N THR A 424 15.93 14.44 10.51
CA THR A 424 15.50 14.24 11.91
C THR A 424 15.11 12.79 12.16
N ALA A 425 14.32 12.16 11.29
CA ALA A 425 13.96 10.74 11.44
C ALA A 425 15.19 9.82 11.35
N LEU A 426 16.15 10.10 10.47
CA LEU A 426 17.39 9.33 10.34
C LEU A 426 18.24 9.39 11.62
N PHE A 427 18.43 10.59 12.17
CA PHE A 427 19.18 10.79 13.41
C PHE A 427 18.52 10.09 14.61
N VAL A 428 17.19 10.17 14.71
CA VAL A 428 16.42 9.48 15.75
C VAL A 428 16.51 7.95 15.60
N ALA A 429 16.52 7.44 14.37
CA ALA A 429 16.58 6.00 14.10
C ALA A 429 18.01 5.41 14.17
N GLY A 430 19.04 6.25 14.11
CA GLY A 430 20.44 5.87 14.01
C GLY A 430 21.12 5.58 15.34
N GLU A 431 22.10 4.67 15.32
CA GLU A 431 22.96 4.38 16.47
C GLU A 431 24.06 5.45 16.64
N MET A 432 24.65 5.50 17.84
CA MET A 432 25.71 6.45 18.19
C MET A 432 26.90 6.47 17.25
N SER A 433 27.33 5.29 16.79
CA SER A 433 28.44 5.16 15.84
C SER A 433 28.17 5.88 14.50
N LEU A 434 26.93 5.80 13.99
CA LEU A 434 26.54 6.37 12.70
C LEU A 434 26.44 7.90 12.77
N TRP A 435 25.88 8.43 13.85
CA TRP A 435 25.75 9.87 13.98
C TRP A 435 27.04 10.56 14.45
N LEU A 436 27.92 9.90 15.20
CA LEU A 436 29.27 10.44 15.49
C LEU A 436 30.20 10.43 14.26
N GLY A 437 29.97 9.52 13.31
CA GLY A 437 30.73 9.42 12.08
C GLY A 437 30.15 10.28 10.94
N PRO A 438 29.50 9.67 9.94
CA PRO A 438 28.91 10.42 8.82
C PRO A 438 27.91 11.50 9.23
N GLY A 439 27.11 11.27 10.28
CA GLY A 439 26.13 12.26 10.76
C GLY A 439 26.76 13.56 11.23
N LEU A 440 27.85 13.48 12.00
CA LEU A 440 28.59 14.65 12.49
C LEU A 440 29.17 15.46 11.32
N ARG A 441 29.75 14.78 10.32
CA ARG A 441 30.27 15.43 9.11
C ARG A 441 29.17 16.17 8.36
N PHE A 442 27.97 15.59 8.27
CA PHE A 442 26.82 16.25 7.69
C PHE A 442 26.43 17.51 8.47
N LEU A 443 26.33 17.42 9.80
CA LEU A 443 26.01 18.59 10.64
C LEU A 443 27.06 19.71 10.49
N GLN A 444 28.35 19.36 10.47
CA GLN A 444 29.43 20.32 10.23
C GLN A 444 29.31 20.98 8.84
N ARG A 445 29.02 20.20 7.80
CA ARG A 445 28.79 20.72 6.44
C ARG A 445 27.63 21.71 6.41
N VAL A 446 26.50 21.35 7.03
CA VAL A 446 25.29 22.17 7.11
C VAL A 446 25.58 23.53 7.78
N TRP A 447 26.38 23.55 8.85
CA TRP A 447 26.84 24.79 9.47
C TRP A 447 27.78 25.62 8.58
N SER A 448 28.71 24.96 7.88
CA SER A 448 29.68 25.65 7.00
C SER A 448 29.07 26.30 5.76
N LEU A 449 27.84 25.93 5.39
CA LEU A 449 27.10 26.53 4.28
C LEU A 449 26.44 27.88 4.63
N THR A 450 26.56 28.32 5.89
CA THR A 450 26.05 29.61 6.32
C THR A 450 26.91 30.73 5.71
N PRO A 451 26.34 31.64 4.90
CA PRO A 451 27.11 32.75 4.34
C PRO A 451 27.68 33.63 5.46
N SER A 452 28.96 33.99 5.37
CA SER A 452 29.59 34.96 6.26
C SER A 452 28.92 36.32 6.07
N ALA A 453 28.39 36.89 7.15
CA ALA A 453 27.45 38.02 7.18
C ALA A 453 28.01 39.41 6.75
N THR A 454 29.04 39.50 5.91
CA THR A 454 29.95 40.66 5.91
C THR A 454 29.91 41.66 4.74
N SER A 455 28.89 41.72 3.85
CA SER A 455 28.97 42.65 2.68
C SER A 455 27.84 43.67 2.44
N HIS A 456 26.84 43.83 3.30
CA HIS A 456 25.82 44.88 3.11
C HIS A 456 25.88 45.96 4.18
N ALA A 457 26.96 46.75 4.16
CA ALA A 457 27.04 48.02 4.87
C ALA A 457 26.59 49.18 3.98
N ALA A 458 25.40 49.69 4.29
CA ALA A 458 24.97 51.10 4.27
C ALA A 458 25.25 51.98 3.03
N SER A 459 24.17 52.31 2.31
CA SER A 459 24.00 53.64 1.71
C SER A 459 22.54 54.08 1.90
N GLY A 460 22.31 54.96 2.87
CA GLY A 460 21.02 55.56 3.12
C GLY A 460 20.87 56.89 2.36
N SER A 461 19.65 57.15 1.89
CA SER A 461 19.14 58.49 1.58
C SER A 461 17.63 58.49 1.82
N GLN A 462 17.19 59.49 2.58
CA GLN A 462 15.82 59.74 3.01
C GLN A 462 15.00 60.36 1.88
N GLU A 463 13.73 59.96 1.74
CA GLU A 463 12.54 60.83 1.69
C GLU A 463 11.29 60.02 1.28
N GLU A 464 10.12 60.46 1.78
CA GLU A 464 8.72 60.06 1.47
C GLU A 464 8.03 59.01 2.39
N GLU A 465 7.41 59.52 3.47
CA GLU A 465 6.82 58.81 4.62
C GLU A 465 5.48 58.07 4.40
N ASN A 466 4.89 58.01 3.20
CA ASN A 466 3.62 57.29 2.99
C ASN A 466 3.68 56.10 2.01
N GLU A 467 4.65 56.05 1.10
CA GLU A 467 5.02 54.81 0.38
C GLU A 467 5.97 53.92 1.22
N GLU A 468 6.55 54.49 2.28
CA GLU A 468 7.55 53.82 3.12
C GLU A 468 7.02 52.59 3.86
N ASN A 469 5.75 52.59 4.28
CA ASN A 469 5.19 51.46 5.04
C ASN A 469 4.91 50.23 4.17
N GLU A 470 4.41 50.42 2.94
CA GLU A 470 4.17 49.28 2.03
C GLU A 470 5.49 48.71 1.51
N ASN A 471 6.48 49.58 1.25
CA ASN A 471 7.83 49.16 0.87
C ASN A 471 8.57 48.46 2.01
N LYS A 472 8.47 48.94 3.26
CA LYS A 472 9.02 48.27 4.45
C LYS A 472 8.42 46.88 4.67
N GLU A 473 7.10 46.71 4.52
CA GLU A 473 6.47 45.40 4.67
C GLU A 473 6.85 44.44 3.52
N LYS A 474 6.93 44.93 2.27
CA LYS A 474 7.44 44.16 1.14
C LYS A 474 8.90 43.74 1.35
N GLU A 475 9.74 44.65 1.83
CA GLU A 475 11.15 44.38 2.16
C GLU A 475 11.27 43.37 3.31
N ARG A 476 10.41 43.47 4.35
CA ARG A 476 10.38 42.49 5.44
C ARG A 476 10.01 41.10 4.94
N ARG A 477 8.95 40.99 4.13
CA ARG A 477 8.53 39.72 3.51
C ARG A 477 9.60 39.13 2.61
N ARG A 478 10.31 39.99 1.86
CA ARG A 478 11.45 39.56 1.04
C ARG A 478 12.60 39.02 1.90
N LYS A 479 12.98 39.73 2.96
CA LYS A 479 14.03 39.29 3.91
C LYS A 479 13.62 37.99 4.62
N GLU A 480 12.36 37.84 4.99
CA GLU A 480 11.79 36.61 5.55
C GLU A 480 11.89 35.45 4.54
N GLN A 481 11.49 35.67 3.28
CA GLN A 481 11.57 34.66 2.22
C GLN A 481 13.03 34.30 1.87
N GLU A 482 13.93 35.28 1.84
CA GLU A 482 15.37 35.07 1.67
C GLU A 482 15.93 34.21 2.82
N PHE A 483 15.55 34.52 4.07
CA PHE A 483 15.95 33.72 5.22
C PHE A 483 15.38 32.30 5.17
N GLU A 484 14.09 32.11 4.86
CA GLU A 484 13.45 30.80 4.71
C GLU A 484 14.13 29.94 3.63
N SER A 485 14.59 30.58 2.56
CA SER A 485 15.34 29.93 1.49
C SER A 485 16.81 29.65 1.86
N SER A 486 17.34 30.28 2.90
CA SER A 486 18.75 30.16 3.27
C SER A 486 19.10 28.78 3.86
N PRO A 487 20.31 28.27 3.61
CA PRO A 487 20.81 27.08 4.31
C PRO A 487 20.83 27.23 5.83
N LEU A 488 21.00 28.47 6.33
CA LEU A 488 21.00 28.77 7.77
C LEU A 488 19.64 28.48 8.43
N SER A 489 18.53 28.86 7.78
CA SER A 489 17.19 28.54 8.29
C SER A 489 16.97 27.04 8.41
N TYR A 490 17.39 26.26 7.40
CA TYR A 490 17.38 24.81 7.47
C TYR A 490 18.23 24.29 8.64
N THR A 491 19.46 24.78 8.78
CA THR A 491 20.37 24.41 9.88
C THR A 491 19.74 24.61 11.24
N LEU A 492 19.23 25.81 11.52
CA LEU A 492 18.64 26.16 12.81
C LEU A 492 17.41 25.30 13.10
N THR A 493 16.54 25.12 12.11
CA THR A 493 15.33 24.29 12.24
C THR A 493 15.68 22.82 12.49
N LEU A 494 16.71 22.28 11.81
CA LEU A 494 17.18 20.91 12.06
C LEU A 494 17.62 20.71 13.50
N HIS A 495 18.38 21.65 14.06
CA HIS A 495 18.85 21.56 15.44
C HIS A 495 17.69 21.65 16.43
N LEU A 496 16.70 22.51 16.17
CA LEU A 496 15.49 22.60 16.98
C LEU A 496 14.70 21.27 16.94
N CYS A 497 14.48 20.70 15.76
CA CYS A 497 13.79 19.41 15.63
C CYS A 497 14.54 18.25 16.32
N LEU A 498 15.88 18.23 16.26
CA LEU A 498 16.68 17.24 16.99
C LEU A 498 16.60 17.46 18.51
N ALA A 499 16.53 18.71 18.96
CA ALA A 499 16.34 19.05 20.35
C ALA A 499 14.98 18.57 20.89
N ASP A 500 13.91 18.85 20.16
CA ASP A 500 12.54 18.45 20.49
C ASP A 500 12.35 16.94 20.45
N ALA A 501 13.03 16.26 19.52
CA ALA A 501 13.05 14.79 19.47
C ALA A 501 13.84 14.15 20.63
N THR A 502 14.33 14.93 21.59
CA THR A 502 15.12 14.49 22.75
C THR A 502 16.38 13.70 22.35
N PHE A 503 16.91 13.95 21.15
CA PHE A 503 18.04 13.19 20.61
C PHE A 503 19.32 13.50 21.42
N GLY A 504 19.61 12.72 22.46
CA GLY A 504 20.66 13.05 23.45
C GLY A 504 22.05 13.39 22.86
N GLY A 505 22.37 12.89 21.66
CA GLY A 505 23.58 13.22 20.91
C GLY A 505 23.68 14.66 20.42
N TRP A 506 22.56 15.39 20.21
CA TRP A 506 22.63 16.79 19.75
C TRP A 506 23.36 17.67 20.76
N LYS A 507 23.22 17.42 22.06
CA LYS A 507 23.92 18.20 23.10
C LYS A 507 25.45 18.02 23.00
N LEU A 508 25.90 16.85 22.57
CA LEU A 508 27.33 16.54 22.43
C LEU A 508 27.93 17.08 21.13
N VAL A 509 27.11 17.28 20.09
CA VAL A 509 27.56 17.70 18.76
C VAL A 509 27.29 19.18 18.50
N ALA A 510 26.07 19.63 18.75
CA ALA A 510 25.64 20.99 18.49
C ALA A 510 26.18 21.96 19.52
N LEU A 511 26.18 21.62 20.81
CA LEU A 511 26.64 22.56 21.85
C LEU A 511 28.10 22.97 21.63
N PRO A 512 29.06 22.08 21.34
CA PRO A 512 30.44 22.49 21.06
C PRO A 512 30.60 23.25 19.74
N VAL A 513 29.80 22.95 18.70
CA VAL A 513 29.85 23.66 17.41
C VAL A 513 29.22 25.05 17.52
N LEU A 514 28.10 25.15 18.23
CA LEU A 514 27.40 26.39 18.56
C LEU A 514 28.27 27.23 19.50
N LEU A 515 28.87 26.65 20.54
CA LEU A 515 29.84 27.32 21.40
C LEU A 515 31.10 27.72 20.63
N LYS A 516 31.64 26.90 19.72
CA LYS A 516 32.82 27.25 18.92
C LYS A 516 32.55 28.35 17.91
N SER A 517 31.33 28.44 17.36
CA SER A 517 30.89 29.54 16.49
C SER A 517 30.56 30.80 17.27
N ILE A 518 29.99 30.69 18.47
CA ILE A 518 29.67 31.82 19.35
C ILE A 518 30.93 32.37 20.06
N TRP A 519 31.87 31.51 20.46
CA TRP A 519 33.07 31.89 21.23
C TRP A 519 34.29 32.25 20.36
N LYS A 520 34.19 32.14 19.03
CA LYS A 520 35.14 32.78 18.08
C LYS A 520 34.44 33.80 17.17
N PRO A 521 34.02 34.95 17.73
CA PRO A 521 33.32 36.01 17.00
C PRO A 521 34.21 36.90 16.12
N GLU A 522 35.54 36.73 16.11
CA GLU A 522 36.50 37.64 15.43
C GLU A 522 36.41 37.70 13.89
N LEU A 523 35.51 36.92 13.29
CA LEU A 523 35.17 36.93 11.85
C LEU A 523 33.88 37.71 11.54
N GLY A 524 33.31 38.43 12.50
CA GLY A 524 32.24 39.42 12.28
C GLY A 524 30.83 38.86 12.30
N LEU A 525 30.39 38.45 13.50
CA LEU A 525 28.99 38.54 13.94
C LEU A 525 28.91 39.56 15.08
#